data_AF-M0EWI7-F1
#
_entry.id   AF-M0EWI7-F1
#
_cell.length_a   1.000
_cell.length_b   1.000
_cell.length_c   1.000
_cell.angle_alpha   90.00
_cell.angle_beta   90.00
_cell.angle_gamma   90.00
#
_symmetry.space_group_name_H-M   'P 1'
#
loop_
_entity.id
_entity.type
_entity.pdbx_description
1 polymer ?
#
loop_
_entity_poly.entity_id
_entity_poly.type
_entity_poly.pdbx_seq_one_letter_code
_entity_poly.pdbx_strand_id
1 'polypeptide(L)'
;MDSPVTFLEEHGEKFFLGVYFLIMVVVAGPLFLTLGEAWIASDVFRPLILSLDPLLSISLEQFSAAVFGIYLGLLALMTIDPKKRVQGALLWLGTGSALIGLLSIGLFIPNIDFTANVAWLGAGLVGGTVVGGGKQLMEVRTTSALEFRRSASILFYLITAIVLVGLVEFHVNFPQFIDPSGGTVEIITPEPTISVAWNGLTTNALMAGVFVVTLRRFVTYDSSENFFVLGPPGSGKSLFLVGKYLAALDDAVDRKSDTPLNPSGDLMELVGRLDAATKSAGWELDSTGATEVEDLQFRFVNGRVFPKNIELSSLDYAGEYLEELPGALMSPDTEIDNSTVQLLADRVRAANTLILVIDVERYHNNEPLGIEPYFDILDSAENKDVLLVATKSDILAQQFEDEQALDPHQYFEDFRQYVNDTLVENNQAVRTLVQDTSGSEIHPVYYETTVNDDGERVPMRDRNGNVMTVGFEEMLEKLG
;
A
#
# COMPACT_ATOMS: atom_id res chain seq x y z
N MET A 1 7.61 -12.40 25.01
CA MET A 1 7.06 -13.39 24.05
C MET A 1 5.71 -12.83 23.69
N ASP A 2 5.68 -12.03 22.64
CA ASP A 2 4.49 -11.28 22.26
C ASP A 2 3.40 -12.25 21.80
N SER A 3 2.14 -11.90 22.05
CA SER A 3 1.04 -12.78 21.72
C SER A 3 0.96 -12.98 20.19
N PRO A 4 0.48 -14.13 19.70
CA PRO A 4 0.29 -14.36 18.27
C PRO A 4 -0.63 -13.32 17.61
N VAL A 5 -1.51 -12.68 18.40
CA VAL A 5 -2.45 -11.65 17.96
C VAL A 5 -1.72 -10.34 17.69
N THR A 6 -0.92 -9.86 18.64
CA THR A 6 -0.05 -8.67 18.48
C THR A 6 0.96 -8.82 17.33
N PHE A 7 1.50 -10.03 17.11
CA PHE A 7 2.38 -10.28 15.95
C PHE A 7 1.61 -10.22 14.62
N LEU A 8 0.35 -10.67 14.59
CA LEU A 8 -0.52 -10.58 13.40
C LEU A 8 -1.03 -9.15 13.16
N GLU A 9 -1.20 -8.34 14.19
CA GLU A 9 -1.54 -6.92 14.04
C GLU A 9 -0.35 -6.14 13.44
N GLU A 10 0.86 -6.39 13.91
CA GLU A 10 2.06 -5.68 13.47
C GLU A 10 2.67 -6.23 12.15
N HIS A 11 2.50 -7.54 11.87
CA HIS A 11 3.10 -8.22 10.72
C HIS A 11 2.10 -8.98 9.82
N GLY A 12 0.79 -8.83 10.06
CA GLY A 12 -0.26 -9.61 9.38
C GLY A 12 -0.18 -9.57 7.87
N GLU A 13 0.16 -8.42 7.31
CA GLU A 13 0.35 -8.23 5.89
C GLU A 13 1.49 -9.07 5.28
N LYS A 14 2.65 -9.06 5.95
CA LYS A 14 3.83 -9.86 5.55
C LYS A 14 3.50 -11.34 5.63
N PHE A 15 2.72 -11.72 6.65
CA PHE A 15 2.22 -13.07 6.81
C PHE A 15 1.27 -13.45 5.66
N PHE A 16 0.29 -12.62 5.30
CA PHE A 16 -0.64 -12.93 4.21
C PHE A 16 0.07 -13.06 2.86
N LEU A 17 1.02 -12.19 2.54
CA LEU A 17 1.79 -12.30 1.30
C LEU A 17 2.62 -13.60 1.27
N GLY A 18 3.27 -13.93 2.39
CA GLY A 18 4.00 -15.19 2.55
C GLY A 18 3.10 -16.42 2.43
N VAL A 19 1.90 -16.37 3.00
CA VAL A 19 0.89 -17.43 2.92
C VAL A 19 0.40 -17.60 1.49
N TYR A 20 0.07 -16.52 0.78
CA TYR A 20 -0.31 -16.59 -0.64
C TYR A 20 0.81 -17.19 -1.48
N PHE A 21 2.06 -16.78 -1.26
CA PHE A 21 3.21 -17.36 -1.94
C PHE A 21 3.36 -18.86 -1.64
N LEU A 22 3.27 -19.27 -0.38
CA LEU A 22 3.37 -20.67 0.02
C LEU A 22 2.27 -21.52 -0.62
N ILE A 23 1.02 -21.06 -0.60
CA ILE A 23 -0.11 -21.72 -1.25
C ILE A 23 0.17 -21.85 -2.75
N MET A 24 0.62 -20.77 -3.41
CA MET A 24 0.98 -20.82 -4.83
C MET A 24 2.04 -21.87 -5.10
N VAL A 25 3.15 -21.92 -4.33
CA VAL A 25 4.22 -22.91 -4.54
C VAL A 25 3.72 -24.34 -4.37
N VAL A 26 2.94 -24.61 -3.32
CA VAL A 26 2.40 -25.94 -3.03
C VAL A 26 1.46 -26.40 -4.14
N VAL A 27 0.59 -25.53 -4.64
CA VAL A 27 -0.37 -25.85 -5.70
C VAL A 27 0.31 -25.89 -7.07
N ALA A 28 1.30 -25.04 -7.30
CA ALA A 28 1.99 -24.91 -8.58
C ALA A 28 2.78 -26.16 -8.95
N GLY A 29 3.41 -26.85 -7.99
CA GLY A 29 4.20 -28.07 -8.26
C GLY A 29 3.41 -29.13 -9.04
N PRO A 30 2.32 -29.68 -8.49
CA PRO A 30 1.46 -30.63 -9.19
C PRO A 30 0.88 -30.05 -10.48
N LEU A 31 0.45 -28.78 -10.45
CA LEU A 31 -0.14 -28.11 -11.61
C LEU A 31 0.84 -28.07 -12.79
N PHE A 32 2.11 -27.70 -12.57
CA PHE A 32 3.10 -27.65 -13.65
C PHE A 32 3.43 -29.01 -14.24
N LEU A 33 3.42 -30.09 -13.43
CA LEU A 33 3.56 -31.44 -13.96
C LEU A 33 2.38 -31.79 -14.88
N THR A 34 1.15 -31.51 -14.45
CA THR A 34 -0.04 -31.75 -15.29
C THR A 34 -0.03 -30.91 -16.58
N LEU A 35 0.44 -29.65 -16.52
CA LEU A 35 0.58 -28.79 -17.69
C LEU A 35 1.68 -29.30 -18.64
N GLY A 36 2.76 -29.86 -18.12
CA GLY A 36 3.80 -30.49 -18.92
C GLY A 36 3.32 -31.73 -19.66
N GLU A 37 2.55 -32.58 -18.98
CA GLU A 37 1.89 -33.73 -19.62
C GLU A 37 0.86 -33.28 -20.66
N ALA A 38 0.06 -32.25 -20.35
CA ALA A 38 -0.89 -31.64 -21.27
C ALA A 38 -0.21 -31.14 -22.55
N TRP A 39 0.97 -30.54 -22.43
CA TRP A 39 1.75 -30.10 -23.58
C TRP A 39 2.18 -31.26 -24.48
N ILE A 40 2.63 -32.37 -23.91
CA ILE A 40 3.06 -33.56 -24.67
C ILE A 40 1.85 -34.20 -25.39
N ALA A 41 0.71 -34.25 -24.70
CA ALA A 41 -0.54 -34.81 -25.20
C ALA A 41 -1.40 -33.83 -26.02
N SER A 42 -0.95 -32.59 -26.20
CA SER A 42 -1.77 -31.52 -26.81
C SER A 42 -2.13 -31.82 -28.26
N ASP A 43 -3.43 -31.78 -28.54
CA ASP A 43 -4.01 -32.04 -29.85
C ASP A 43 -4.21 -30.76 -30.68
N VAL A 44 -4.30 -29.59 -30.02
CA VAL A 44 -4.60 -28.32 -30.71
C VAL A 44 -3.43 -27.36 -30.64
N PHE A 45 -3.00 -26.99 -29.43
CA PHE A 45 -2.02 -25.91 -29.25
C PHE A 45 -0.62 -26.29 -29.69
N ARG A 46 -0.16 -27.50 -29.40
CA ARG A 46 1.17 -27.95 -29.84
C ARG A 46 1.28 -28.02 -31.37
N PRO A 47 0.35 -28.64 -32.13
CA PRO A 47 0.36 -28.59 -33.59
C PRO A 47 0.24 -27.17 -34.15
N LEU A 48 -0.58 -26.31 -33.53
CA LEU A 48 -0.73 -24.90 -33.95
C LEU A 48 0.59 -24.13 -33.82
N ILE A 49 1.33 -24.31 -32.72
CA ILE A 49 2.63 -23.67 -32.55
C ILE A 49 3.66 -24.28 -33.51
N LEU A 50 3.66 -25.60 -33.70
CA LEU A 50 4.55 -26.26 -34.67
C LEU A 50 4.28 -25.82 -36.11
N SER A 51 3.04 -25.46 -36.45
CA SER A 51 2.69 -24.94 -37.78
C SER A 51 3.30 -23.56 -38.09
N LEU A 52 3.81 -22.83 -37.08
CA LEU A 52 4.49 -21.56 -37.30
C LEU A 52 5.82 -21.71 -38.05
N ASP A 53 6.46 -22.88 -37.97
CA ASP A 53 7.72 -23.13 -38.68
C ASP A 53 7.52 -23.19 -40.20
N PRO A 54 6.63 -24.05 -40.75
CA PRO A 54 6.36 -24.05 -42.19
C PRO A 54 5.68 -22.75 -42.69
N LEU A 55 4.92 -22.04 -41.85
CA LEU A 55 4.18 -20.84 -42.27
C LEU A 55 4.98 -19.54 -42.18
N LEU A 56 5.76 -19.36 -41.11
CA LEU A 56 6.46 -18.12 -40.78
C LEU A 56 7.97 -18.33 -40.56
N SER A 57 8.48 -19.56 -40.68
CA SER A 57 9.86 -19.94 -40.36
C SER A 57 10.22 -19.63 -38.90
N ILE A 58 9.25 -19.78 -38.00
CA ILE A 58 9.43 -19.63 -36.57
C ILE A 58 9.38 -21.01 -35.92
N SER A 59 10.53 -21.50 -35.46
CA SER A 59 10.59 -22.80 -34.79
C SER A 59 9.93 -22.77 -33.40
N LEU A 60 9.59 -23.96 -32.87
CA LEU A 60 9.07 -24.08 -31.52
C LEU A 60 10.02 -23.49 -30.46
N GLU A 61 11.33 -23.66 -30.65
CA GLU A 61 12.34 -23.09 -29.75
C GLU A 61 12.33 -21.57 -29.78
N GLN A 62 12.26 -20.97 -30.98
CA GLN A 62 12.21 -19.52 -31.17
C GLN A 62 10.94 -18.92 -30.55
N PHE A 63 9.79 -19.54 -30.79
CA PHE A 63 8.52 -19.14 -30.19
C PHE A 63 8.57 -19.22 -28.66
N SER A 64 9.07 -20.33 -28.12
CA SER A 64 9.17 -20.55 -26.67
C SER A 64 10.14 -19.55 -26.02
N ALA A 65 11.29 -19.29 -26.65
CA ALA A 65 12.25 -18.28 -26.21
C ALA A 65 11.65 -16.87 -26.22
N ALA A 66 10.88 -16.52 -27.26
CA ALA A 66 10.22 -15.22 -27.36
C ALA A 66 9.13 -15.02 -26.29
N VAL A 67 8.24 -16.01 -26.10
CA VAL A 67 7.18 -15.94 -25.06
C VAL A 67 7.78 -15.89 -23.66
N PHE A 68 8.82 -16.70 -23.40
CA PHE A 68 9.54 -16.64 -22.14
C PHE A 68 10.22 -15.28 -21.94
N GLY A 69 10.81 -14.72 -22.98
CA GLY A 69 11.34 -13.36 -22.97
C GLY A 69 10.28 -12.34 -22.55
N ILE A 70 9.08 -12.39 -23.15
CA ILE A 70 7.96 -11.49 -22.80
C ILE A 70 7.63 -11.61 -21.31
N TYR A 71 7.52 -12.84 -20.80
CA TYR A 71 7.29 -13.10 -19.39
C TYR A 71 8.39 -12.48 -18.49
N LEU A 72 9.67 -12.68 -18.83
CA LEU A 72 10.79 -12.11 -18.08
C LEU A 72 10.81 -10.58 -18.09
N GLY A 73 10.49 -9.96 -19.23
CA GLY A 73 10.40 -8.50 -19.35
C GLY A 73 9.30 -7.92 -18.44
N LEU A 74 8.15 -8.56 -18.40
CA LEU A 74 7.06 -8.18 -17.49
C LEU A 74 7.46 -8.37 -16.02
N LEU A 75 8.05 -9.52 -15.69
CA LEU A 75 8.51 -9.83 -14.33
C LEU A 75 9.60 -8.86 -13.86
N ALA A 76 10.52 -8.48 -14.74
CA ALA A 76 11.53 -7.46 -14.47
C ALA A 76 10.89 -6.10 -14.16
N LEU A 77 9.91 -5.65 -14.95
CA LEU A 77 9.17 -4.41 -14.66
C LEU A 77 8.48 -4.46 -13.30
N MET A 78 7.83 -5.57 -12.97
CA MET A 78 7.18 -5.75 -11.67
C MET A 78 8.19 -5.75 -10.51
N THR A 79 9.43 -6.19 -10.75
CA THR A 79 10.50 -6.17 -9.75
C THR A 79 11.10 -4.77 -9.56
N ILE A 80 11.13 -3.96 -10.62
CA ILE A 80 11.60 -2.58 -10.58
C ILE A 80 10.58 -1.67 -9.88
N ASP A 81 9.29 -1.92 -10.08
CA ASP A 81 8.19 -1.23 -9.41
C ASP A 81 8.39 -1.25 -7.87
N PRO A 82 8.59 -0.09 -7.23
CA PRO A 82 8.83 -0.03 -5.78
C PRO A 82 7.72 -0.71 -4.97
N LYS A 83 6.46 -0.60 -5.40
CA LYS A 83 5.29 -1.15 -4.69
C LYS A 83 5.19 -2.66 -4.83
N LYS A 84 5.67 -3.22 -5.94
CA LYS A 84 5.53 -4.64 -6.28
C LYS A 84 6.84 -5.42 -6.21
N ARG A 85 7.95 -4.78 -5.82
CA ARG A 85 9.29 -5.37 -5.81
C ARG A 85 9.37 -6.71 -5.08
N VAL A 86 8.79 -6.82 -3.88
CA VAL A 86 8.81 -8.09 -3.12
C VAL A 86 7.97 -9.16 -3.81
N GLN A 87 6.80 -8.80 -4.33
CA GLN A 87 5.97 -9.73 -5.09
C GLN A 87 6.70 -10.22 -6.35
N GLY A 88 7.40 -9.33 -7.06
CA GLY A 88 8.27 -9.68 -8.18
C GLY A 88 9.40 -10.63 -7.77
N ALA A 89 10.10 -10.34 -6.66
CA ALA A 89 11.16 -11.19 -6.12
C ALA A 89 10.66 -12.60 -5.74
N LEU A 90 9.50 -12.69 -5.08
CA LEU A 90 8.86 -13.97 -4.77
C LEU A 90 8.43 -14.70 -6.06
N LEU A 91 7.90 -14.00 -7.06
CA LEU A 91 7.57 -14.60 -8.35
C LEU A 91 8.82 -15.15 -9.05
N TRP A 92 9.99 -14.51 -8.96
CA TRP A 92 11.25 -15.07 -9.47
C TRP A 92 11.58 -16.43 -8.84
N LEU A 93 11.39 -16.58 -7.52
CA LEU A 93 11.54 -17.88 -6.84
C LEU A 93 10.52 -18.90 -7.34
N GLY A 94 9.28 -18.45 -7.57
CA GLY A 94 8.24 -19.25 -8.20
C GLY A 94 8.63 -19.70 -9.61
N THR A 95 9.16 -18.80 -10.44
CA THR A 95 9.69 -19.11 -11.78
C THR A 95 10.81 -20.14 -11.71
N GLY A 96 11.78 -19.95 -10.81
CA GLY A 96 12.88 -20.90 -10.63
C GLY A 96 12.37 -22.30 -10.25
N SER A 97 11.39 -22.36 -9.35
CA SER A 97 10.74 -23.62 -8.96
C SER A 97 9.98 -24.27 -10.13
N ALA A 98 9.25 -23.48 -10.91
CA ALA A 98 8.54 -23.95 -12.11
C ALA A 98 9.52 -24.52 -13.16
N LEU A 99 10.64 -23.83 -13.40
CA LEU A 99 11.68 -24.26 -14.32
C LEU A 99 12.35 -25.56 -13.87
N ILE A 100 12.61 -25.73 -12.57
CA ILE A 100 13.11 -26.99 -12.02
C ILE A 100 12.08 -28.12 -12.23
N GLY A 101 10.79 -27.83 -12.03
CA GLY A 101 9.70 -28.77 -12.30
C GLY A 101 9.67 -29.22 -13.77
N LEU A 102 9.70 -28.28 -14.71
CA LEU A 102 9.73 -28.57 -16.15
C LEU A 102 11.01 -29.32 -16.56
N LEU A 103 12.16 -28.95 -16.00
CA LEU A 103 13.43 -29.65 -16.21
C LEU A 103 13.36 -31.12 -15.78
N SER A 104 12.67 -31.41 -14.67
CA SER A 104 12.56 -32.78 -14.14
C SER A 104 11.80 -33.75 -15.07
N ILE A 105 10.91 -33.23 -15.91
CA ILE A 105 10.16 -33.99 -16.91
C ILE A 105 10.75 -33.83 -18.32
N GLY A 106 11.94 -33.26 -18.44
CA GLY A 106 12.63 -33.09 -19.72
C GLY A 106 12.00 -32.04 -20.63
N LEU A 107 11.26 -31.07 -20.08
CA LEU A 107 10.63 -29.99 -20.82
C LEU A 107 11.37 -28.65 -20.64
N PHE A 108 11.16 -27.76 -21.62
CA PHE A 108 11.66 -26.39 -21.65
C PHE A 108 13.20 -26.25 -21.72
N ILE A 109 13.92 -26.24 -20.59
CA ILE A 109 15.38 -25.98 -20.57
C ILE A 109 16.18 -26.97 -21.43
N PRO A 110 15.92 -28.30 -21.39
CA PRO A 110 16.64 -29.25 -22.22
C PRO A 110 16.32 -29.14 -23.72
N ASN A 111 15.20 -28.53 -24.07
CA ASN A 111 14.65 -28.52 -25.43
C ASN A 111 14.86 -27.18 -26.14
N ILE A 112 15.48 -26.19 -25.50
CA ILE A 112 15.70 -24.86 -26.08
C ILE A 112 17.19 -24.52 -25.97
N ASP A 113 17.85 -24.31 -27.11
CA ASP A 113 19.16 -23.69 -27.11
C ASP A 113 19.00 -22.16 -26.97
N PHE A 114 19.00 -21.67 -25.73
CA PHE A 114 18.89 -20.23 -25.45
C PHE A 114 20.04 -19.42 -26.04
N THR A 115 21.21 -20.03 -26.29
CA THR A 115 22.35 -19.34 -26.89
C THR A 115 22.08 -19.08 -28.36
N ALA A 116 21.59 -20.09 -29.08
CA ALA A 116 21.18 -19.94 -30.48
C ALA A 116 19.95 -19.02 -30.64
N ASN A 117 19.06 -18.98 -29.63
CA ASN A 117 17.81 -18.22 -29.66
C ASN A 117 17.85 -16.90 -28.87
N VAL A 118 19.05 -16.39 -28.53
CA VAL A 118 19.21 -15.17 -27.71
C VAL A 118 18.53 -13.94 -28.31
N ALA A 119 18.48 -13.84 -29.64
CA ALA A 119 17.80 -12.76 -30.33
C ALA A 119 16.28 -12.78 -30.10
N TRP A 120 15.66 -13.97 -30.12
CA TRP A 120 14.24 -14.14 -29.85
C TRP A 120 13.90 -13.91 -28.38
N LEU A 121 14.75 -14.42 -27.47
CA LEU A 121 14.63 -14.15 -26.04
C LEU A 121 14.71 -12.65 -25.75
N GLY A 122 15.70 -11.96 -26.34
CA GLY A 122 15.89 -10.52 -26.20
C GLY A 122 14.75 -9.71 -26.79
N ALA A 123 14.27 -10.08 -27.99
CA ALA A 123 13.11 -9.45 -28.62
C ALA A 123 11.84 -9.63 -27.77
N GLY A 124 11.65 -10.83 -27.21
CA GLY A 124 10.58 -11.12 -26.26
C GLY A 124 10.68 -10.24 -25.01
N LEU A 125 11.85 -10.14 -24.40
CA LEU A 125 12.09 -9.32 -23.21
C LEU A 125 11.80 -7.84 -23.44
N VAL A 126 12.27 -7.29 -24.57
CA VAL A 126 11.96 -5.92 -24.97
C VAL A 126 10.46 -5.78 -25.23
N GLY A 127 9.83 -6.72 -25.92
CA GLY A 127 8.39 -6.74 -26.17
C GLY A 127 7.57 -6.74 -24.88
N GLY A 128 7.89 -7.60 -23.93
CA GLY A 128 7.25 -7.68 -22.61
C GLY A 128 7.43 -6.39 -21.82
N THR A 129 8.64 -5.83 -21.80
CA THR A 129 8.91 -4.54 -21.18
C THR A 129 8.08 -3.43 -21.82
N VAL A 130 8.01 -3.36 -23.16
CA VAL A 130 7.24 -2.32 -23.86
C VAL A 130 5.74 -2.44 -23.58
N VAL A 131 5.18 -3.65 -23.66
CA VAL A 131 3.75 -3.90 -23.44
C VAL A 131 3.36 -3.70 -21.97
N GLY A 132 4.26 -4.05 -21.04
CA GLY A 132 4.08 -3.90 -19.60
C GLY A 132 4.13 -2.46 -19.08
N GLY A 133 4.45 -1.48 -19.95
CA GLY A 133 4.50 -0.06 -19.59
C GLY A 133 5.91 0.53 -19.49
N GLY A 134 6.95 -0.24 -19.84
CA GLY A 134 8.35 0.19 -19.77
C GLY A 134 8.71 1.39 -20.64
N LYS A 135 7.83 1.86 -21.53
CA LYS A 135 7.98 3.18 -22.17
C LYS A 135 8.07 4.31 -21.15
N GLN A 136 7.43 4.16 -20.00
CA GLN A 136 7.49 5.14 -18.89
C GLN A 136 8.90 5.25 -18.29
N LEU A 137 9.77 4.23 -18.43
CA LEU A 137 11.17 4.31 -17.97
C LEU A 137 12.01 5.31 -18.79
N MET A 138 11.59 5.64 -20.01
CA MET A 138 12.29 6.59 -20.87
C MET A 138 11.69 7.99 -20.83
N GLU A 139 10.53 8.16 -20.19
CA GLU A 139 9.98 9.48 -19.96
C GLU A 139 10.71 10.08 -18.74
N VAL A 140 11.46 11.17 -18.95
CA VAL A 140 12.05 11.96 -17.87
C VAL A 140 10.91 12.66 -17.13
N ARG A 141 10.27 11.95 -16.19
CA ARG A 141 9.25 12.49 -15.30
C ARG A 141 9.87 12.72 -13.93
N THR A 142 9.83 13.95 -13.47
CA THR A 142 10.41 14.39 -12.20
C THR A 142 9.43 14.29 -11.03
N THR A 143 8.24 13.70 -11.20
CA THR A 143 7.13 13.89 -10.24
C THR A 143 6.14 12.72 -10.06
N SER A 144 6.38 11.52 -10.60
CA SER A 144 5.46 10.39 -10.39
C SER A 144 6.20 9.07 -10.20
N ALA A 145 5.93 8.36 -9.10
CA ALA A 145 6.46 7.03 -8.86
C ALA A 145 6.19 6.11 -10.06
N LEU A 146 7.22 5.36 -10.46
CA LEU A 146 7.15 4.40 -11.55
C LEU A 146 6.26 3.20 -11.14
N GLU A 147 4.97 3.27 -11.48
CA GLU A 147 4.02 2.18 -11.27
C GLU A 147 3.70 1.44 -12.57
N PHE A 148 4.03 0.15 -12.64
CA PHE A 148 3.78 -0.70 -13.80
C PHE A 148 2.55 -1.58 -13.60
N ARG A 149 1.39 -0.96 -13.28
CA ARG A 149 0.12 -1.68 -13.05
C ARG A 149 -0.27 -2.64 -14.17
N ARG A 150 0.07 -2.29 -15.41
CA ARG A 150 -0.17 -3.13 -16.59
C ARG A 150 0.67 -4.40 -16.55
N SER A 151 1.94 -4.32 -16.15
CA SER A 151 2.83 -5.49 -16.10
C SER A 151 2.28 -6.59 -15.21
N ALA A 152 1.89 -6.23 -13.98
CA ALA A 152 1.24 -7.13 -13.02
C ALA A 152 -0.03 -7.78 -13.60
N SER A 153 -0.90 -6.97 -14.21
CA SER A 153 -2.15 -7.47 -14.82
C SER A 153 -1.88 -8.42 -16.00
N ILE A 154 -0.94 -8.10 -16.87
CA ILE A 154 -0.58 -8.94 -18.02
C ILE A 154 0.05 -10.25 -17.56
N LEU A 155 0.93 -10.23 -16.54
CA LEU A 155 1.49 -11.44 -15.94
C LEU A 155 0.39 -12.37 -15.42
N PHE A 156 -0.57 -11.80 -14.68
CA PHE A 156 -1.71 -12.55 -14.17
C PHE A 156 -2.50 -13.21 -15.32
N TYR A 157 -2.86 -12.46 -16.36
CA TYR A 157 -3.60 -13.01 -17.50
C TYR A 157 -2.79 -14.03 -18.30
N LEU A 158 -1.49 -13.80 -18.50
CA LEU A 158 -0.61 -14.72 -19.21
C LEU A 158 -0.50 -16.06 -18.49
N ILE A 159 -0.20 -16.04 -17.19
CA ILE A 159 -0.11 -17.27 -16.38
C ILE A 159 -1.47 -17.97 -16.31
N THR A 160 -2.55 -17.21 -16.09
CA THR A 160 -3.92 -17.77 -16.04
C THR A 160 -4.30 -18.43 -17.36
N ALA A 161 -3.97 -17.81 -18.50
CA ALA A 161 -4.24 -18.38 -19.81
C ALA A 161 -3.49 -19.70 -20.00
N ILE A 162 -2.21 -19.78 -19.64
CA ILE A 162 -1.41 -21.02 -19.71
C ILE A 162 -2.06 -22.12 -18.87
N VAL A 163 -2.48 -21.80 -17.64
CA VAL A 163 -3.12 -22.77 -16.73
C VAL A 163 -4.45 -23.26 -17.28
N LEU A 164 -5.32 -22.35 -17.74
CA LEU A 164 -6.64 -22.71 -18.25
C LEU A 164 -6.56 -23.49 -19.56
N VAL A 165 -5.69 -23.07 -20.49
CA VAL A 165 -5.46 -23.78 -21.76
C VAL A 165 -4.90 -25.16 -21.49
N GLY A 166 -3.87 -25.29 -20.65
CA GLY A 166 -3.30 -26.60 -20.35
C GLY A 166 -4.26 -27.52 -19.60
N LEU A 167 -5.16 -26.98 -18.74
CA LEU A 167 -6.23 -27.77 -18.13
C LEU A 167 -7.20 -28.32 -19.18
N VAL A 168 -7.60 -27.49 -20.16
CA VAL A 168 -8.48 -27.92 -21.24
C VAL A 168 -7.80 -28.97 -22.11
N GLU A 169 -6.54 -28.76 -22.51
CA GLU A 169 -5.77 -29.73 -23.31
C GLU A 169 -5.50 -31.05 -22.57
N PHE A 170 -5.38 -31.03 -21.24
CA PHE A 170 -5.19 -32.26 -20.47
C PHE A 170 -6.46 -33.11 -20.39
N HIS A 171 -7.63 -32.49 -20.25
CA HIS A 171 -8.89 -33.20 -19.99
C HIS A 171 -9.77 -33.35 -21.22
N VAL A 172 -9.52 -32.62 -22.30
CA VAL A 172 -10.33 -32.68 -23.52
C VAL A 172 -9.45 -33.12 -24.67
N ASN A 173 -9.68 -34.34 -25.16
CA ASN A 173 -9.04 -34.81 -26.38
C ASN A 173 -9.80 -34.24 -27.57
N PHE A 174 -9.10 -33.49 -28.40
CA PHE A 174 -9.67 -32.91 -29.61
C PHE A 174 -9.25 -33.74 -30.81
N PRO A 175 -10.13 -33.89 -31.81
CA PRO A 175 -9.68 -34.40 -33.10
C PRO A 175 -8.58 -33.50 -33.66
N GLN A 176 -7.47 -34.08 -34.10
CA GLN A 176 -6.39 -33.32 -34.73
C GLN A 176 -6.82 -32.85 -36.12
N PHE A 177 -6.79 -31.54 -36.33
CA PHE A 177 -7.16 -30.91 -37.60
C PHE A 177 -5.94 -30.52 -38.44
N ILE A 178 -4.76 -30.45 -37.81
CA ILE A 178 -3.53 -29.92 -38.39
C ILE A 178 -2.41 -30.92 -38.12
N ASP A 179 -1.77 -31.39 -39.18
CA ASP A 179 -0.51 -32.11 -39.08
C ASP A 179 0.62 -31.29 -39.73
N PRO A 180 1.58 -30.79 -38.93
CA PRO A 180 2.73 -30.06 -39.44
C PRO A 180 3.86 -30.98 -39.92
N SER A 181 3.61 -32.29 -40.10
CA SER A 181 4.65 -33.23 -40.54
C SER A 181 5.11 -32.97 -41.98
N GLY A 182 6.42 -33.10 -42.23
CA GLY A 182 7.02 -33.00 -43.57
C GLY A 182 7.34 -31.59 -44.09
N GLY A 183 7.27 -30.54 -43.26
CA GLY A 183 7.60 -29.16 -43.67
C GLY A 183 6.49 -28.43 -44.43
N THR A 184 5.30 -29.03 -44.48
CA THR A 184 4.06 -28.43 -44.98
C THR A 184 2.96 -28.58 -43.93
N VAL A 185 1.98 -27.69 -43.94
CA VAL A 185 0.80 -27.79 -43.06
C VAL A 185 -0.30 -28.51 -43.82
N GLU A 186 -0.61 -29.75 -43.44
CA GLU A 186 -1.74 -30.50 -44.01
C GLU A 186 -2.96 -30.39 -43.10
N ILE A 187 -4.12 -30.09 -43.70
CA ILE A 187 -5.41 -30.11 -43.02
C ILE A 187 -5.96 -31.53 -43.10
N ILE A 188 -6.02 -32.21 -41.97
CA ILE A 188 -6.58 -33.57 -41.88
C ILE A 188 -8.10 -33.45 -41.73
N THR A 189 -8.85 -34.30 -42.43
CA THR A 189 -10.29 -34.46 -42.18
C THR A 189 -10.44 -35.42 -41.00
N PRO A 190 -10.80 -34.95 -39.79
CA PRO A 190 -10.76 -35.81 -38.62
C PRO A 190 -12.00 -36.70 -38.53
N GLU A 191 -11.87 -37.83 -37.83
CA GLU A 191 -13.04 -38.51 -37.27
C GLU A 191 -13.56 -37.70 -36.06
N PRO A 192 -14.85 -37.31 -36.02
CA PRO A 192 -15.36 -36.30 -35.08
C PRO A 192 -15.66 -36.89 -33.70
N THR A 193 -14.62 -37.29 -32.95
CA THR A 193 -14.79 -37.76 -31.57
C THR A 193 -14.06 -36.83 -30.60
N ILE A 194 -14.82 -35.91 -30.01
CA ILE A 194 -14.38 -35.18 -28.82
C ILE A 194 -14.61 -36.09 -27.61
N SER A 195 -13.58 -36.32 -26.80
CA SER A 195 -13.72 -37.10 -25.57
C SER A 195 -13.15 -36.35 -24.38
N VAL A 196 -13.79 -36.54 -23.22
CA VAL A 196 -13.36 -35.90 -21.96
C VAL A 196 -12.75 -36.97 -21.07
N ALA A 197 -11.48 -36.77 -20.71
CA ALA A 197 -10.81 -37.54 -19.67
C ALA A 197 -11.30 -37.02 -18.31
N TRP A 198 -12.14 -37.80 -17.63
CA TRP A 198 -12.69 -37.40 -16.32
C TRP A 198 -11.71 -37.62 -15.16
N ASN A 199 -10.65 -38.39 -15.38
CA ASN A 199 -9.69 -38.72 -14.34
C ASN A 199 -8.97 -37.46 -13.85
N GLY A 200 -9.03 -37.22 -12.54
CA GLY A 200 -8.39 -36.05 -11.91
C GLY A 200 -8.98 -34.69 -12.31
N LEU A 201 -10.07 -34.62 -13.08
CA LEU A 201 -10.66 -33.36 -13.55
C LEU A 201 -11.02 -32.43 -12.39
N THR A 202 -11.72 -32.96 -11.39
CA THR A 202 -12.15 -32.17 -10.23
C THR A 202 -10.96 -31.64 -9.44
N THR A 203 -9.96 -32.48 -9.21
CA THR A 203 -8.73 -32.12 -8.49
C THR A 203 -7.93 -31.06 -9.24
N ASN A 204 -7.69 -31.25 -10.54
CA ASN A 204 -6.90 -30.32 -11.35
C ASN A 204 -7.65 -28.98 -11.54
N ALA A 205 -8.98 -29.02 -11.71
CA ALA A 205 -9.80 -27.82 -11.77
C ALA A 205 -9.80 -27.05 -10.44
N LEU A 206 -9.87 -27.75 -9.30
CA LEU A 206 -9.78 -27.12 -7.98
C LEU A 206 -8.40 -26.52 -7.74
N MET A 207 -7.32 -27.23 -8.08
CA MET A 207 -5.96 -26.70 -8.00
C MET A 207 -5.77 -25.47 -8.88
N ALA A 208 -6.20 -25.52 -10.14
CA ALA A 208 -6.17 -24.39 -11.06
C ALA A 208 -6.98 -23.19 -10.51
N GLY A 209 -8.17 -23.45 -9.98
CA GLY A 209 -9.02 -22.43 -9.36
C GLY A 209 -8.35 -21.76 -8.16
N VAL A 210 -7.83 -22.56 -7.21
CA VAL A 210 -7.09 -22.07 -6.04
C VAL A 210 -5.86 -21.27 -6.49
N PHE A 211 -5.10 -21.78 -7.46
CA PHE A 211 -3.91 -21.12 -7.98
C PHE A 211 -4.25 -19.78 -8.62
N VAL A 212 -5.24 -19.71 -9.52
CA VAL A 212 -5.64 -18.46 -10.20
C VAL A 212 -6.18 -17.44 -9.21
N VAL A 213 -7.01 -17.86 -8.25
CA VAL A 213 -7.55 -16.95 -7.21
C VAL A 213 -6.42 -16.42 -6.33
N THR A 214 -5.50 -17.29 -5.91
CA THR A 214 -4.35 -16.90 -5.07
C THR A 214 -3.39 -16.00 -5.82
N LEU A 215 -3.08 -16.32 -7.08
CA LEU A 215 -2.25 -15.49 -7.96
C LEU A 215 -2.88 -14.12 -8.17
N ARG A 216 -4.20 -14.05 -8.40
CA ARG A 216 -4.91 -12.78 -8.50
C ARG A 216 -4.71 -11.97 -7.23
N ARG A 217 -5.04 -12.55 -6.06
CA ARG A 217 -4.89 -11.89 -4.75
C ARG A 217 -3.45 -11.41 -4.53
N PHE A 218 -2.47 -12.25 -4.82
CA PHE A 218 -1.05 -11.97 -4.68
C PHE A 218 -0.59 -10.79 -5.56
N VAL A 219 -0.97 -10.80 -6.85
CA VAL A 219 -0.57 -9.75 -7.81
C VAL A 219 -1.32 -8.43 -7.57
N THR A 220 -2.60 -8.49 -7.18
CA THR A 220 -3.41 -7.29 -6.89
C THR A 220 -3.21 -6.73 -5.50
N TYR A 221 -2.52 -7.43 -4.60
CA TYR A 221 -2.29 -6.97 -3.23
C TYR A 221 -1.54 -5.63 -3.23
N ASP A 222 -2.22 -4.57 -2.79
CA ASP A 222 -1.70 -3.23 -2.57
C ASP A 222 -2.02 -2.90 -1.11
N SER A 223 -0.99 -2.72 -0.29
CA SER A 223 -1.16 -2.37 1.12
C SER A 223 -1.38 -0.86 1.20
N SER A 224 -2.60 -0.45 1.50
CA SER A 224 -2.94 0.95 1.78
C SER A 224 -3.51 1.06 3.18
N GLU A 225 -3.03 2.05 3.93
CA GLU A 225 -3.53 2.40 5.26
C GLU A 225 -4.11 3.81 5.22
N ASN A 226 -5.35 3.95 5.65
CA ASN A 226 -6.04 5.23 5.75
C ASN A 226 -6.10 5.66 7.21
N PHE A 227 -5.47 6.78 7.52
CA PHE A 227 -5.51 7.41 8.83
C PHE A 227 -6.44 8.62 8.78
N PHE A 228 -7.32 8.72 9.77
CA PHE A 228 -8.19 9.86 9.93
C PHE A 228 -7.95 10.53 11.28
N VAL A 229 -7.66 11.83 11.25
CA VAL A 229 -7.37 12.62 12.43
C VAL A 229 -8.66 13.23 12.98
N LEU A 230 -8.93 12.96 14.26
CA LEU A 230 -10.07 13.46 15.01
C LEU A 230 -9.59 14.30 16.19
N GLY A 231 -10.31 15.38 16.48
CA GLY A 231 -9.85 16.42 17.39
C GLY A 231 -10.95 17.41 17.73
N PRO A 232 -11.07 17.86 18.98
CA PRO A 232 -11.90 19.01 19.34
C PRO A 232 -11.53 20.26 18.51
N PRO A 233 -12.40 21.28 18.43
CA PRO A 233 -12.07 22.53 17.76
C PRO A 233 -10.84 23.16 18.38
N GLY A 234 -9.94 23.71 17.57
CA GLY A 234 -8.73 24.37 18.08
C GLY A 234 -7.67 23.43 18.67
N SER A 235 -7.87 22.11 18.64
CA SER A 235 -6.90 21.12 19.16
C SER A 235 -5.63 21.00 18.30
N GLY A 236 -5.52 21.73 17.19
CA GLY A 236 -4.36 21.71 16.31
C GLY A 236 -4.37 20.62 15.23
N LYS A 237 -5.53 20.07 14.85
CA LYS A 237 -5.67 19.09 13.75
C LYS A 237 -5.02 19.55 12.44
N SER A 238 -5.35 20.77 12.01
CA SER A 238 -4.90 21.33 10.74
C SER A 238 -3.38 21.53 10.74
N LEU A 239 -2.84 22.09 11.84
CA LEU A 239 -1.40 22.19 12.06
C LEU A 239 -0.70 20.83 12.18
N PHE A 240 -1.34 19.84 12.79
CA PHE A 240 -0.80 18.49 12.83
C PHE A 240 -0.63 17.89 11.43
N LEU A 241 -1.63 18.04 10.55
CA LEU A 241 -1.55 17.62 9.15
C LEU A 241 -0.45 18.35 8.39
N VAL A 242 -0.28 19.66 8.60
CA VAL A 242 0.81 20.44 8.00
C VAL A 242 2.18 19.95 8.47
N GLY A 243 2.39 19.76 9.78
CA GLY A 243 3.64 19.26 10.32
C GLY A 243 3.99 17.87 9.80
N LYS A 244 2.98 17.00 9.66
CA LYS A 244 3.12 15.68 9.04
C LYS A 244 3.49 15.75 7.57
N TYR A 245 2.87 16.65 6.82
CA TYR A 245 3.19 16.85 5.42
C TYR A 245 4.63 17.34 5.23
N LEU A 246 5.09 18.30 6.05
CA LEU A 246 6.46 18.81 6.02
C LEU A 246 7.49 17.72 6.35
N ALA A 247 7.25 16.93 7.40
CA ALA A 247 8.14 15.82 7.75
C ALA A 247 8.17 14.73 6.66
N ALA A 248 7.03 14.47 6.00
CA ALA A 248 6.98 13.51 4.88
C ALA A 248 7.69 14.06 3.63
N LEU A 249 7.66 15.38 3.42
CA LEU A 249 8.39 16.04 2.36
C LEU A 249 9.90 15.94 2.57
N ASP A 250 10.38 16.13 3.80
CA ASP A 250 11.80 16.01 4.13
C ASP A 250 12.30 14.56 3.97
N ASP A 251 11.57 13.57 4.50
CA ASP A 251 11.89 12.15 4.33
C ASP A 251 11.88 11.72 2.85
N ALA A 252 10.97 12.27 2.03
CA ALA A 252 10.92 11.99 0.59
C ALA A 252 12.17 12.53 -0.13
N VAL A 253 12.65 13.71 0.25
CA VAL A 253 13.89 14.30 -0.29
C VAL A 253 15.09 13.43 0.07
N ASP A 254 15.20 13.02 1.33
CA ASP A 254 16.30 12.20 1.84
C ASP A 254 16.34 10.80 1.22
N ARG A 255 15.19 10.15 1.08
CA ARG A 255 15.08 8.81 0.48
C ARG A 255 15.19 8.82 -1.05
N LYS A 256 15.27 10.01 -1.69
CA LYS A 256 15.10 10.18 -3.15
C LYS A 256 13.86 9.42 -3.63
N SER A 257 12.78 9.50 -2.85
CA SER A 257 11.53 8.84 -3.18
C SER A 257 10.87 9.61 -4.32
N ASP A 258 10.69 8.97 -5.46
CA ASP A 258 9.98 9.57 -6.61
C ASP A 258 8.44 9.61 -6.40
N THR A 259 7.94 9.30 -5.20
CA THR A 259 6.50 9.21 -4.95
C THR A 259 5.90 10.57 -4.58
N PRO A 260 4.97 11.12 -5.39
CA PRO A 260 4.35 12.40 -5.11
C PRO A 260 3.42 12.31 -3.91
N LEU A 261 3.46 13.32 -3.05
CA LEU A 261 2.65 13.38 -1.83
C LEU A 261 1.16 13.70 -2.07
N ASN A 262 0.81 14.22 -3.26
CA ASN A 262 -0.56 14.57 -3.66
C ASN A 262 -1.41 15.25 -2.56
N PRO A 263 -0.95 16.38 -1.99
CA PRO A 263 -1.71 17.11 -0.98
C PRO A 263 -3.00 17.71 -1.57
N SER A 264 -4.03 17.89 -0.74
CA SER A 264 -5.25 18.63 -1.11
C SER A 264 -4.97 20.12 -1.33
N GLY A 265 -5.88 20.80 -2.05
CA GLY A 265 -5.79 22.24 -2.28
C GLY A 265 -5.77 23.02 -0.97
N ASP A 266 -6.67 22.68 -0.06
CA ASP A 266 -6.82 23.31 1.26
C ASP A 266 -5.55 23.12 2.11
N LEU A 267 -4.95 21.92 2.09
CA LEU A 267 -3.68 21.68 2.79
C LEU A 267 -2.54 22.53 2.21
N MET A 268 -2.46 22.65 0.88
CA MET A 268 -1.45 23.50 0.23
C MET A 268 -1.66 24.98 0.52
N GLU A 269 -2.90 25.42 0.69
CA GLU A 269 -3.22 26.77 1.13
C GLU A 269 -2.74 27.01 2.58
N LEU A 270 -2.99 26.07 3.49
CA LEU A 270 -2.49 26.15 4.87
C LEU A 270 -0.96 26.17 4.94
N VAL A 271 -0.27 25.33 4.16
CA VAL A 271 1.19 25.35 4.04
C VAL A 271 1.65 26.70 3.51
N GLY A 272 1.01 27.23 2.46
CA GLY A 272 1.33 28.52 1.88
C GLY A 272 1.13 29.69 2.85
N ARG A 273 0.07 29.67 3.66
CA ARG A 273 -0.16 30.65 4.74
C ARG A 273 0.90 30.54 5.82
N LEU A 274 1.23 29.30 6.25
CA LEU A 274 2.29 29.07 7.22
C LEU A 274 3.65 29.55 6.69
N ASP A 275 3.97 29.38 5.41
CA ASP A 275 5.23 29.86 4.83
C ASP A 275 5.25 31.39 4.60
N ALA A 276 4.10 31.98 4.27
CA ALA A 276 3.96 33.42 4.04
C ALA A 276 3.99 34.25 5.34
N ALA A 277 3.63 33.65 6.48
CA ALA A 277 3.66 34.30 7.78
C ALA A 277 5.09 34.82 8.07
N THR A 278 5.20 36.15 8.18
CA THR A 278 6.49 36.84 8.39
C THR A 278 7.09 36.44 9.74
N LYS A 279 8.42 36.56 9.93
CA LYS A 279 9.10 36.22 11.20
C LYS A 279 8.53 36.92 12.46
N SER A 280 7.77 37.99 12.27
CA SER A 280 7.12 38.78 13.33
C SER A 280 5.59 38.64 13.36
N ALA A 281 4.98 37.99 12.37
CA ALA A 281 3.55 37.72 12.35
C ALA A 281 3.30 36.43 13.15
N GLY A 282 2.26 36.42 14.00
CA GLY A 282 1.88 35.25 14.77
C GLY A 282 1.39 34.07 13.91
N TRP A 283 0.69 33.13 14.52
CA TRP A 283 -0.06 32.12 13.79
C TRP A 283 -1.20 32.82 13.02
N GLU A 284 -0.96 33.32 11.81
CA GLU A 284 -1.98 33.86 10.90
C GLU A 284 -2.79 32.70 10.28
N LEU A 285 -3.43 31.93 11.16
CA LEU A 285 -4.41 30.91 10.82
C LEU A 285 -5.75 31.45 11.31
N ASP A 286 -6.45 32.18 10.45
CA ASP A 286 -7.85 32.52 10.72
C ASP A 286 -8.62 31.24 11.00
N SER A 287 -9.29 31.18 12.15
CA SER A 287 -10.23 30.10 12.44
C SER A 287 -11.27 30.05 11.34
N THR A 288 -11.32 28.94 10.60
CA THR A 288 -12.23 28.72 9.48
C THR A 288 -13.65 29.15 9.87
N GLY A 289 -14.30 29.94 9.01
CA GLY A 289 -15.67 30.40 9.26
C GLY A 289 -16.60 29.21 9.41
N ALA A 290 -17.58 29.30 10.33
CA ALA A 290 -18.46 28.20 10.76
C ALA A 290 -19.28 27.47 9.67
N THR A 291 -19.09 27.78 8.39
CA THR A 291 -19.85 27.25 7.24
C THR A 291 -19.00 26.56 6.18
N GLU A 292 -17.67 26.54 6.28
CA GLU A 292 -16.80 25.92 5.29
C GLU A 292 -16.02 24.76 5.93
N VAL A 293 -16.11 23.57 5.32
CA VAL A 293 -15.41 22.35 5.77
C VAL A 293 -14.18 22.20 4.88
N GLU A 294 -13.00 22.35 5.45
CA GLU A 294 -11.73 22.16 4.73
C GLU A 294 -11.34 20.68 4.76
N ASP A 295 -11.01 20.12 3.59
CA ASP A 295 -10.60 18.72 3.44
C ASP A 295 -9.08 18.64 3.33
N LEU A 296 -8.44 18.29 4.44
CA LEU A 296 -6.99 18.24 4.56
C LEU A 296 -6.53 16.80 4.37
N GLN A 297 -5.87 16.51 3.26
CA GLN A 297 -5.37 15.16 3.00
C GLN A 297 -4.07 15.18 2.21
N PHE A 298 -3.21 14.20 2.46
CA PHE A 298 -2.08 13.88 1.60
C PHE A 298 -1.76 12.39 1.69
N ARG A 299 -0.95 11.91 0.75
CA ARG A 299 -0.52 10.52 0.68
C ARG A 299 0.99 10.44 0.75
N PHE A 300 1.53 9.41 1.36
CA PHE A 300 2.95 9.12 1.28
C PHE A 300 3.19 7.61 1.22
N VAL A 301 4.40 7.22 0.85
CA VAL A 301 4.81 5.81 0.88
C VAL A 301 5.85 5.65 1.97
N ASN A 302 5.53 4.80 2.96
CA ASN A 302 6.47 4.45 4.01
C ASN A 302 6.76 2.94 4.00
N GLY A 303 7.95 2.57 4.45
CA GLY A 303 8.45 1.20 4.47
C GLY A 303 9.51 0.91 3.41
N ARG A 304 10.66 0.37 3.84
CA ARG A 304 11.80 0.02 2.94
C ARG A 304 11.62 -1.34 2.25
N VAL A 305 11.11 -2.32 2.98
CA VAL A 305 10.96 -3.71 2.51
C VAL A 305 9.56 -3.94 1.95
N PHE A 306 8.53 -3.39 2.60
CA PHE A 306 7.13 -3.49 2.19
C PHE A 306 6.53 -2.09 2.19
N PRO A 307 6.66 -1.33 1.09
CA PRO A 307 6.11 0.02 1.03
C PRO A 307 4.58 -0.02 1.08
N LYS A 308 3.98 0.73 2.01
CA LYS A 308 2.54 0.94 2.10
C LYS A 308 2.17 2.33 1.60
N ASN A 309 1.01 2.45 0.95
CA ASN A 309 0.42 3.75 0.66
C ASN A 309 -0.32 4.23 1.90
N ILE A 310 0.20 5.25 2.55
CA ILE A 310 -0.44 5.85 3.71
C ILE A 310 -1.18 7.09 3.24
N GLU A 311 -2.48 7.14 3.49
CA GLU A 311 -3.29 8.34 3.33
C GLU A 311 -3.54 8.91 4.72
N LEU A 312 -3.11 10.15 4.95
CA LEU A 312 -3.43 10.88 6.17
C LEU A 312 -4.44 11.96 5.80
N SER A 313 -5.58 11.96 6.49
CA SER A 313 -6.67 12.91 6.24
C SER A 313 -7.27 13.46 7.53
N SER A 314 -7.82 14.66 7.45
CA SER A 314 -8.57 15.35 8.50
C SER A 314 -9.60 16.23 7.83
N LEU A 315 -10.74 16.42 8.51
CA LEU A 315 -11.66 17.48 8.17
C LEU A 315 -11.48 18.61 9.19
N ASP A 316 -11.53 19.85 8.73
CA ASP A 316 -11.74 20.97 9.63
C ASP A 316 -13.24 21.22 9.80
N TYR A 317 -13.71 21.12 11.04
CA TYR A 317 -15.13 21.07 11.36
C TYR A 317 -15.40 21.69 12.74
N ALA A 318 -16.61 22.21 12.93
CA ALA A 318 -17.06 22.75 14.21
C ALA A 318 -17.31 21.64 15.25
N GLY A 319 -17.03 21.91 16.52
CA GLY A 319 -16.97 20.87 17.56
C GLY A 319 -18.29 20.15 17.82
N GLU A 320 -19.40 20.82 17.54
CA GLU A 320 -20.75 20.25 17.60
C GLU A 320 -20.90 18.98 16.75
N TYR A 321 -20.20 18.91 15.61
CA TYR A 321 -20.25 17.73 14.75
C TYR A 321 -19.52 16.51 15.33
N LEU A 322 -18.59 16.71 16.26
CA LEU A 322 -17.91 15.61 16.95
C LEU A 322 -18.85 14.92 17.93
N GLU A 323 -19.74 15.67 18.58
CA GLU A 323 -20.75 15.14 19.50
C GLU A 323 -21.85 14.36 18.76
N GLU A 324 -22.17 14.75 17.52
CA GLU A 324 -23.17 14.07 16.69
C GLU A 324 -22.63 12.81 15.98
N LEU A 325 -21.31 12.66 15.89
CA LEU A 325 -20.65 11.60 15.14
C LEU A 325 -21.00 10.16 15.59
N PRO A 326 -21.07 9.80 16.89
CA PRO A 326 -21.44 8.45 17.32
C PRO A 326 -22.81 8.02 16.78
N GLY A 327 -23.80 8.91 16.89
CA GLY A 327 -25.16 8.66 16.37
C GLY A 327 -25.16 8.47 14.85
N ALA A 328 -24.37 9.26 14.13
CA ALA A 328 -24.20 9.13 12.69
C ALA A 328 -23.50 7.81 12.29
N LEU A 329 -22.50 7.36 13.04
CA LEU A 329 -21.79 6.10 12.78
C LEU A 329 -22.72 4.89 12.87
N MET A 330 -23.65 4.89 13.83
CA MET A 330 -24.65 3.83 14.03
C MET A 330 -25.86 3.91 13.07
N SER A 331 -26.07 5.06 12.43
CA SER A 331 -27.23 5.31 11.56
C SER A 331 -26.91 5.01 10.08
N PRO A 332 -27.87 4.49 9.30
CA PRO A 332 -27.69 4.40 7.86
C PRO A 332 -27.62 5.79 7.23
N ASP A 333 -26.82 5.95 6.16
CA ASP A 333 -26.51 7.25 5.53
C ASP A 333 -27.74 8.06 5.11
N THR A 334 -28.87 7.40 4.85
CA THR A 334 -30.13 8.03 4.46
C THR A 334 -30.86 8.75 5.60
N GLU A 335 -30.42 8.58 6.84
CA GLU A 335 -31.04 9.14 8.05
C GLU A 335 -30.22 10.28 8.67
N ILE A 336 -29.09 10.66 8.05
CA ILE A 336 -28.23 11.75 8.52
C ILE A 336 -28.60 13.04 7.79
N ASP A 337 -29.26 13.97 8.49
CA ASP A 337 -29.73 15.24 7.90
C ASP A 337 -28.59 16.22 7.57
N ASN A 338 -27.45 16.11 8.26
CA ASN A 338 -26.32 17.01 8.13
C ASN A 338 -25.22 16.42 7.22
N SER A 339 -24.99 17.05 6.07
CA SER A 339 -23.99 16.60 5.09
C SER A 339 -22.55 16.59 5.63
N THR A 340 -22.21 17.47 6.57
CA THR A 340 -20.88 17.52 7.19
C THR A 340 -20.68 16.35 8.15
N VAL A 341 -21.69 16.05 8.96
CA VAL A 341 -21.66 14.90 9.88
C VAL A 341 -21.64 13.58 9.10
N GLN A 342 -22.38 13.51 7.99
CA GLN A 342 -22.34 12.38 7.06
C GLN A 342 -20.93 12.19 6.49
N LEU A 343 -20.32 13.26 5.98
CA LEU A 343 -18.95 13.22 5.46
C LEU A 343 -17.94 12.77 6.53
N LEU A 344 -18.08 13.28 7.76
CA LEU A 344 -17.24 12.90 8.89
C LEU A 344 -17.39 11.41 9.23
N ALA A 345 -18.63 10.91 9.30
CA ALA A 345 -18.92 9.49 9.54
C ALA A 345 -18.34 8.60 8.42
N ASP A 346 -18.45 9.01 7.16
CA ASP A 346 -17.90 8.28 6.02
C ASP A 346 -16.36 8.21 6.09
N ARG A 347 -15.69 9.31 6.46
CA ARG A 347 -14.23 9.32 6.64
C ARG A 347 -13.78 8.42 7.79
N VAL A 348 -14.49 8.42 8.92
CA VAL A 348 -14.21 7.52 10.06
C VAL A 348 -14.44 6.06 9.68
N ARG A 349 -15.51 5.74 8.94
CA ARG A 349 -15.77 4.37 8.46
C ARG A 349 -14.70 3.89 7.48
N ALA A 350 -14.24 4.77 6.59
CA ALA A 350 -13.22 4.46 5.59
C ALA A 350 -11.79 4.34 6.16
N ALA A 351 -11.53 4.97 7.31
CA ALA A 351 -10.24 4.90 7.98
C ALA A 351 -9.96 3.51 8.54
N ASN A 352 -8.70 3.07 8.48
CA ASN A 352 -8.22 1.88 9.17
C ASN A 352 -7.87 2.22 10.62
N THR A 353 -7.19 3.35 10.80
CA THR A 353 -6.72 3.84 12.10
C THR A 353 -7.24 5.26 12.37
N LEU A 354 -7.69 5.52 13.60
CA LEU A 354 -8.07 6.85 14.07
C LEU A 354 -6.92 7.46 14.86
N ILE A 355 -6.56 8.70 14.52
CA ILE A 355 -5.59 9.50 15.29
C ILE A 355 -6.39 10.48 16.14
N LEU A 356 -6.39 10.27 17.46
CA LEU A 356 -7.10 11.11 18.41
C LEU A 356 -6.15 12.15 19.00
N VAL A 357 -6.49 13.43 18.81
CA VAL A 357 -5.66 14.57 19.19
C VAL A 357 -6.04 15.10 20.58
N ILE A 358 -5.05 15.22 21.46
CA ILE A 358 -5.15 15.78 22.80
C ILE A 358 -4.45 17.14 22.81
N ASP A 359 -5.19 18.20 23.12
CA ASP A 359 -4.66 19.57 23.18
C ASP A 359 -3.95 19.84 24.52
N VAL A 360 -2.62 19.93 24.48
CA VAL A 360 -1.79 20.18 25.66
C VAL A 360 -1.95 21.61 26.20
N GLU A 361 -2.28 22.58 25.35
CA GLU A 361 -2.52 23.97 25.78
C GLU A 361 -3.78 24.06 26.64
N ARG A 362 -4.86 23.40 26.23
CA ARG A 362 -6.08 23.30 27.04
C ARG A 362 -5.81 22.63 28.38
N TYR A 363 -5.05 21.53 28.37
CA TYR A 363 -4.62 20.87 29.60
C TYR A 363 -3.89 21.84 30.53
N HIS A 364 -2.88 22.55 30.00
CA HIS A 364 -2.07 23.50 30.78
C HIS A 364 -2.91 24.64 31.37
N ASN A 365 -3.90 25.14 30.61
CA ASN A 365 -4.80 26.21 31.03
C ASN A 365 -5.93 25.74 31.97
N ASN A 366 -5.98 24.45 32.34
CA ASN A 366 -7.08 23.82 33.08
C ASN A 366 -8.45 23.99 32.38
N GLU A 367 -8.46 23.99 31.06
CA GLU A 367 -9.68 24.01 30.25
C GLU A 367 -10.17 22.58 29.95
N PRO A 368 -11.47 22.38 29.71
CA PRO A 368 -11.98 21.09 29.25
C PRO A 368 -11.31 20.69 27.94
N LEU A 369 -10.77 19.47 27.89
CA LEU A 369 -10.10 18.95 26.69
C LEU A 369 -11.08 18.77 25.52
N GLY A 370 -12.34 18.42 25.81
CA GLY A 370 -13.37 18.14 24.80
C GLY A 370 -13.25 16.75 24.19
N ILE A 371 -12.58 15.82 24.88
CA ILE A 371 -12.31 14.45 24.41
C ILE A 371 -13.42 13.46 24.81
N GLU A 372 -14.46 13.92 25.51
CA GLU A 372 -15.59 13.10 25.94
C GLU A 372 -16.27 12.35 24.76
N PRO A 373 -16.47 12.95 23.57
CA PRO A 373 -17.07 12.22 22.44
C PRO A 373 -16.21 11.06 21.92
N TYR A 374 -14.91 11.00 22.24
CA TYR A 374 -14.04 9.92 21.76
C TYR A 374 -14.48 8.55 22.26
N PHE A 375 -14.96 8.45 23.50
CA PHE A 375 -15.40 7.18 24.07
C PHE A 375 -16.57 6.61 23.26
N ASP A 376 -17.57 7.44 22.97
CA ASP A 376 -18.73 7.03 22.18
C ASP A 376 -18.36 6.74 20.72
N ILE A 377 -17.39 7.46 20.14
CA ILE A 377 -16.87 7.18 18.78
C ILE A 377 -16.16 5.83 18.76
N LEU A 378 -15.32 5.52 19.74
CA LEU A 378 -14.59 4.25 19.82
C LEU A 378 -15.55 3.07 20.01
N ASP A 379 -16.60 3.25 20.81
CA ASP A 379 -17.66 2.24 20.98
C ASP A 379 -18.48 2.04 19.69
N SER A 380 -18.67 3.09 18.91
CA SER A 380 -19.45 3.05 17.66
C SER A 380 -18.65 2.58 16.44
N ALA A 381 -17.34 2.87 16.42
CA ALA A 381 -16.43 2.54 15.34
C ALA A 381 -15.77 1.18 15.62
N GLU A 382 -16.50 0.10 15.40
CA GLU A 382 -15.97 -1.25 15.60
C GLU A 382 -14.71 -1.52 14.75
N ASN A 383 -13.74 -2.22 15.34
CA ASN A 383 -12.51 -2.70 14.69
C ASN A 383 -11.65 -1.59 14.03
N LYS A 384 -11.41 -0.49 14.75
CA LYS A 384 -10.43 0.53 14.36
C LYS A 384 -9.22 0.49 15.27
N ASP A 385 -8.03 0.63 14.68
CA ASP A 385 -6.83 0.92 15.46
C ASP A 385 -6.86 2.38 15.91
N VAL A 386 -6.20 2.68 17.03
CA VAL A 386 -6.20 4.02 17.61
C VAL A 386 -4.79 4.47 17.94
N LEU A 387 -4.46 5.70 17.54
CA LEU A 387 -3.23 6.38 17.93
C LEU A 387 -3.58 7.65 18.69
N LEU A 388 -2.94 7.84 19.84
CA LEU A 388 -3.10 9.05 20.65
C LEU A 388 -1.95 10.02 20.35
N VAL A 389 -2.27 11.28 20.07
CA VAL A 389 -1.30 12.32 19.75
C VAL A 389 -1.55 13.54 20.63
N ALA A 390 -0.51 14.01 21.33
CA ALA A 390 -0.54 15.25 22.10
C ALA A 390 0.01 16.40 21.25
N THR A 391 -0.86 17.29 20.80
CA THR A 391 -0.49 18.49 20.03
C THR A 391 -0.18 19.67 20.95
N LYS A 392 0.52 20.68 20.42
CA LYS A 392 0.99 21.86 21.19
C LYS A 392 1.84 21.47 22.40
N SER A 393 2.60 20.39 22.23
CA SER A 393 3.48 19.85 23.26
C SER A 393 4.69 20.75 23.55
N ASP A 394 4.87 21.89 22.86
CA ASP A 394 5.94 22.86 23.13
C ASP A 394 5.82 23.45 24.55
N ILE A 395 4.61 23.49 25.11
CA ILE A 395 4.36 23.91 26.49
C ILE A 395 4.99 22.93 27.48
N LEU A 396 4.75 21.62 27.29
CA LEU A 396 5.35 20.59 28.13
C LEU A 396 6.83 20.39 27.82
N ALA A 397 7.28 20.66 26.59
CA ALA A 397 8.68 20.61 26.22
C ALA A 397 9.49 21.65 27.01
N GLN A 398 8.97 22.87 27.15
CA GLN A 398 9.58 23.88 28.01
C GLN A 398 9.60 23.47 29.48
N GLN A 399 8.50 22.90 29.98
CA GLN A 399 8.43 22.41 31.37
C GLN A 399 9.44 21.27 31.62
N PHE A 400 9.59 20.35 30.67
CA PHE A 400 10.57 19.28 30.72
C PHE A 400 12.00 19.81 30.75
N GLU A 401 12.31 20.80 29.90
CA GLU A 401 13.63 21.44 29.89
C GLU A 401 13.93 22.14 31.23
N ASP A 402 12.94 22.84 31.80
CA ASP A 402 13.07 23.54 33.08
C ASP A 402 13.24 22.58 34.27
N GLU A 403 12.51 21.46 34.28
CA GLU A 403 12.50 20.49 35.40
C GLU A 403 13.64 19.48 35.33
N GLN A 404 13.97 18.97 34.13
CA GLN A 404 14.94 17.90 33.93
C GLN A 404 16.30 18.41 33.46
N ALA A 405 16.40 19.67 33.01
CA ALA A 405 17.60 20.24 32.39
C ALA A 405 18.10 19.42 31.18
N LEU A 406 17.16 18.81 30.44
CA LEU A 406 17.41 18.04 29.23
C LEU A 406 16.69 18.70 28.05
N ASP A 407 17.35 18.69 26.89
CA ASP A 407 16.76 19.17 25.64
C ASP A 407 15.71 18.14 25.14
N PRO A 408 14.44 18.54 24.96
CA PRO A 408 13.35 17.61 24.63
C PRO A 408 13.49 16.98 23.24
N HIS A 409 14.20 17.62 22.31
CA HIS A 409 14.44 17.08 20.97
C HIS A 409 15.54 16.01 21.00
N GLN A 410 16.65 16.25 21.71
CA GLN A 410 17.74 15.26 21.85
C GLN A 410 17.33 14.05 22.70
N TYR A 411 16.49 14.27 23.70
CA TYR A 411 16.00 13.24 24.62
C TYR A 411 14.51 12.96 24.40
N PHE A 412 14.10 12.79 23.14
CA PHE A 412 12.70 12.68 22.74
C PHE A 412 11.96 11.50 23.41
N GLU A 413 12.62 10.36 23.63
CA GLU A 413 12.01 9.23 24.34
C GLU A 413 11.73 9.55 25.81
N ASP A 414 12.65 10.23 26.49
CA ASP A 414 12.47 10.68 27.88
C ASP A 414 11.37 11.75 27.96
N PHE A 415 11.32 12.64 26.97
CA PHE A 415 10.25 13.63 26.83
C PHE A 415 8.89 12.97 26.56
N ARG A 416 8.81 11.97 25.69
CA ARG A 416 7.58 11.20 25.45
C ARG A 416 7.09 10.55 26.73
N GLN A 417 7.98 9.94 27.50
CA GLN A 417 7.63 9.38 28.80
C GLN A 417 7.10 10.46 29.75
N TYR A 418 7.78 11.60 29.85
CA TYR A 418 7.35 12.72 30.67
C TYR A 418 5.94 13.22 30.31
N VAL A 419 5.62 13.34 29.01
CA VAL A 419 4.28 13.75 28.55
C VAL A 419 3.22 12.71 28.93
N ASN A 420 3.52 11.43 28.75
CA ASN A 420 2.60 10.35 29.12
C ASN A 420 2.32 10.35 30.63
N ASP A 421 3.36 10.39 31.45
CA ASP A 421 3.24 10.43 32.91
C ASP A 421 2.44 11.69 33.32
N THR A 422 2.79 12.86 32.77
CA THR A 422 2.13 14.13 33.10
C THR A 422 0.64 14.10 32.76
N LEU A 423 0.25 13.67 31.56
CA LEU A 423 -1.15 13.69 31.15
C LEU A 423 -1.98 12.58 31.82
N VAL A 424 -1.43 11.37 31.96
CA VAL A 424 -2.14 10.21 32.52
C VAL A 424 -2.30 10.32 34.05
N GLU A 425 -1.28 10.80 34.76
CA GLU A 425 -1.33 10.93 36.21
C GLU A 425 -2.25 12.07 36.66
N ASN A 426 -2.30 13.16 35.89
CA ASN A 426 -2.99 14.38 36.30
C ASN A 426 -4.37 14.58 35.66
N ASN A 427 -4.70 13.86 34.58
CA ASN A 427 -6.01 13.95 33.93
C ASN A 427 -6.73 12.59 33.88
N GLN A 428 -7.87 12.51 34.55
CA GLN A 428 -8.67 11.28 34.61
C GLN A 428 -9.22 10.87 33.23
N ALA A 429 -9.67 11.82 32.41
CA ALA A 429 -10.23 11.51 31.09
C ALA A 429 -9.15 10.94 30.16
N VAL A 430 -7.94 11.51 30.17
CA VAL A 430 -6.81 10.98 29.39
C VAL A 430 -6.42 9.59 29.85
N ARG A 431 -6.39 9.34 31.17
CA ARG A 431 -6.10 8.01 31.72
C ARG A 431 -7.10 6.96 31.25
N THR A 432 -8.39 7.27 31.28
CA THR A 432 -9.43 6.36 30.78
C THR A 432 -9.25 6.12 29.27
N LEU A 433 -8.99 7.17 28.49
CA LEU A 433 -8.77 7.05 27.05
C LEU A 433 -7.59 6.12 26.72
N VAL A 434 -6.47 6.23 27.45
CA VAL A 434 -5.31 5.33 27.30
C VAL A 434 -5.68 3.88 27.66
N GLN A 435 -6.51 3.67 28.68
CA GLN A 435 -6.96 2.33 29.06
C GLN A 435 -7.86 1.70 27.99
N ASP A 436 -8.78 2.48 27.43
CA ASP A 436 -9.73 2.01 26.41
C ASP A 436 -9.05 1.74 25.07
N THR A 437 -7.94 2.43 24.77
CA THR A 437 -7.09 2.17 23.60
C THR A 437 -6.01 1.11 23.85
N SER A 438 -6.25 0.17 24.77
CA SER A 438 -5.34 -0.93 25.11
C SER A 438 -3.94 -0.51 25.59
N GLY A 439 -3.84 0.64 26.26
CA GLY A 439 -2.58 1.17 26.77
C GLY A 439 -1.75 1.89 25.72
N SER A 440 -2.39 2.44 24.67
CA SER A 440 -1.68 3.16 23.60
C SER A 440 -0.89 4.35 24.17
N GLU A 441 0.41 4.41 23.90
CA GLU A 441 1.25 5.56 24.26
C GLU A 441 0.83 6.83 23.50
N ILE A 442 0.83 7.95 24.21
CA ILE A 442 0.56 9.28 23.66
C ILE A 442 1.82 9.81 22.98
N HIS A 443 1.72 10.21 21.71
CA HIS A 443 2.84 10.73 20.93
C HIS A 443 2.85 12.26 20.95
N PRO A 444 3.83 12.91 21.60
CA PRO A 444 3.90 14.37 21.61
C PRO A 444 4.41 14.90 20.28
N VAL A 445 3.74 15.92 19.77
CA VAL A 445 4.13 16.64 18.56
C VAL A 445 3.97 18.14 18.77
N TYR A 446 4.94 18.91 18.29
CA TYR A 446 4.91 20.36 18.41
C TYR A 446 5.79 21.07 17.38
N TYR A 447 5.52 22.36 17.21
CA TYR A 447 6.42 23.27 16.51
C TYR A 447 7.28 23.95 17.57
N GLU A 448 8.58 24.08 17.33
CA GLU A 448 9.41 24.91 18.20
C GLU A 448 8.90 26.35 18.13
N THR A 449 8.67 26.98 19.28
CA THR A 449 8.16 28.35 19.37
C THR A 449 9.12 29.24 20.15
N THR A 450 9.13 30.53 19.80
CA THR A 450 9.76 31.59 20.59
C THR A 450 8.70 32.62 20.95
N VAL A 451 8.93 33.38 22.02
CA VAL A 451 8.05 34.50 22.38
C VAL A 451 8.49 35.75 21.61
N ASN A 452 7.57 36.42 20.94
CA ASN A 452 7.83 37.68 20.24
C ASN A 452 7.78 38.90 21.20
N ASP A 453 8.03 40.10 20.68
CA ASP A 453 8.03 41.34 21.47
C ASP A 453 6.64 41.66 22.10
N ASP A 454 5.56 41.10 21.55
CA ASP A 454 4.18 41.24 22.02
C ASP A 454 3.79 40.18 23.07
N GLY A 455 4.69 39.25 23.41
CA GLY A 455 4.44 38.18 24.37
C GLY A 455 3.71 36.97 23.79
N GLU A 456 3.55 36.90 22.47
CA GLU A 456 2.89 35.80 21.77
C GLU A 456 3.91 34.73 21.33
N ARG A 457 3.50 33.46 21.35
CA ARG A 457 4.31 32.35 20.82
C ARG A 457 4.24 32.33 19.30
N VAL A 458 5.40 32.43 18.66
CA VAL A 458 5.56 32.38 17.20
C VAL A 458 6.49 31.23 16.81
N PRO A 459 6.26 30.55 15.68
CA PRO A 459 7.09 29.42 15.27
C PRO A 459 8.53 29.84 14.99
N MET A 460 9.48 29.07 15.52
CA MET A 460 10.89 29.16 15.17
C MET A 460 11.09 28.62 13.75
N ARG A 461 11.98 29.28 13.01
CA ARG A 461 12.32 28.92 11.64
C ARG A 461 13.80 28.65 11.50
N ASP A 462 14.12 27.64 10.71
CA ASP A 462 15.49 27.26 10.39
C ASP A 462 16.19 28.30 9.47
N ARG A 463 17.41 27.98 9.04
CA ARG A 463 18.19 28.86 8.14
C ARG A 463 17.56 29.01 6.75
N ASN A 464 16.70 28.09 6.35
CA ASN A 464 16.02 28.08 5.06
C ASN A 464 14.65 28.79 5.13
N GLY A 465 14.19 29.15 6.34
CA GLY A 465 12.90 29.77 6.57
C GLY A 465 11.77 28.78 6.85
N ASN A 466 12.07 27.49 6.95
CA ASN A 466 11.11 26.44 7.25
C ASN A 466 10.82 26.43 8.75
N VAL A 467 9.58 26.16 9.14
CA VAL A 467 9.21 25.97 10.54
C VAL A 467 9.89 24.73 11.12
N MET A 468 10.30 24.79 12.38
CA MET A 468 10.94 23.66 13.06
C MET A 468 9.87 22.81 13.75
N THR A 469 9.86 21.52 13.44
CA THR A 469 8.87 20.53 13.92
C THR A 469 9.56 19.43 14.72
N VAL A 470 8.96 18.98 15.83
CA VAL A 470 9.48 17.90 16.68
C VAL A 470 8.40 16.83 16.92
N GLY A 471 8.78 15.55 16.89
CA GLY A 471 7.90 14.40 17.08
C GLY A 471 7.12 13.97 15.84
N PHE A 472 7.16 14.77 14.77
CA PHE A 472 6.42 14.49 13.54
C PHE A 472 7.07 13.37 12.71
N GLU A 473 8.40 13.28 12.69
CA GLU A 473 9.16 12.23 12.00
C GLU A 473 8.97 10.88 12.67
N GLU A 474 9.12 10.82 14.00
CA GLU A 474 8.95 9.60 14.80
C GLU A 474 7.54 9.03 14.63
N MET A 475 6.54 9.92 14.60
CA MET A 475 5.17 9.49 14.34
C MET A 475 5.00 9.10 12.85
N LEU A 476 5.75 9.66 11.87
CA LEU A 476 5.65 9.17 10.48
C LEU A 476 6.18 7.75 10.36
N GLU A 477 7.27 7.43 11.07
CA GLU A 477 7.78 6.07 11.19
C GLU A 477 6.76 5.15 11.85
N LYS A 478 6.06 5.62 12.90
CA LYS A 478 5.00 4.84 13.56
C LYS A 478 3.79 4.54 12.65
N LEU A 479 3.54 5.37 11.64
CA LEU A 479 2.45 5.15 10.67
C LEU A 479 2.79 4.07 9.61
N GLY A 480 4.05 3.59 9.51
CA GLY A 480 4.43 2.62 8.46
C GLY A 480 5.76 1.88 8.64
#